data_AF-A0A2X3GRC8-F1
#
_entry.id   AF-A0A2X3GRC8-F1
#
_cell.length_a   1.000
_cell.length_b   1.000
_cell.length_c   1.000
_cell.angle_alpha   90.00
_cell.angle_beta   90.00
_cell.angle_gamma   90.00
#
_symmetry.space_group_name_H-M   'P 1'
#
loop_
_entity.id
_entity.type
_entity.pdbx_description
1 polymer ?
#
loop_
_entity_poly.entity_id
_entity_poly.type
_entity_poly.pdbx_seq_one_letter_code
_entity_poly.pdbx_strand_id
1 'polypeptide(L)' 'MLSVSTALARLQDGLGESFPDSPGTRIIDVAFPLNDAFDPLLWCGQQAQWPQFYWQQRNGDEELATLGR' A
#
# COMPACT_ATOMS: atom_id res chain seq x y z
N MET A 1 3.72 -12.18 4.95
CA MET A 1 4.37 -10.91 5.37
C MET A 1 5.59 -10.53 4.51
N LEU A 2 6.31 -11.50 3.92
CA LEU A 2 7.48 -11.20 3.06
C LEU A 2 7.12 -10.37 1.82
N SER A 3 5.94 -10.58 1.23
CA SER A 3 5.42 -9.81 0.09
C SER A 3 5.29 -8.30 0.38
N VAL A 4 4.70 -7.92 1.53
CA VAL A 4 4.53 -6.51 1.95
C VAL A 4 5.87 -5.85 2.20
N SER A 5 6.77 -6.49 2.94
CA SER A 5 8.09 -5.92 3.23
C SER A 5 8.89 -5.68 1.94
N THR A 6 8.80 -6.59 0.97
CA THR A 6 9.43 -6.42 -0.34
C THR A 6 8.82 -5.26 -1.13
N ALA A 7 7.50 -5.12 -1.12
CA ALA A 7 6.82 -4.00 -1.76
C ALA A 7 7.19 -2.65 -1.12
N LEU A 8 7.28 -2.59 0.21
CA LEU A 8 7.69 -1.37 0.93
C LEU A 8 9.15 -0.99 0.64
N ALA A 9 10.05 -1.96 0.54
CA ALA A 9 11.45 -1.70 0.16
C ALA A 9 11.52 -1.06 -1.25
N ARG A 10 10.77 -1.59 -2.22
CA ARG A 10 10.70 -1.02 -3.58
C ARG A 10 10.06 0.38 -3.60
N LEU A 11 9.04 0.60 -2.78
CA LEU A 11 8.45 1.93 -2.62
C LEU A 11 9.47 2.92 -2.05
N GLN A 12 10.25 2.50 -1.05
CA GLN A 12 11.33 3.32 -0.48
C GLN A 12 12.38 3.68 -1.53
N ASP A 13 12.77 2.74 -2.39
CA ASP A 13 13.69 3.03 -3.50
C ASP A 13 13.12 4.08 -4.46
N GLY A 14 11.84 3.97 -4.83
CA GLY A 14 11.17 4.95 -5.71
C GLY A 14 11.01 6.34 -5.08
N LEU A 15 10.86 6.41 -3.75
CA LEU A 15 10.87 7.66 -2.98
C LEU A 15 12.28 8.25 -2.84
N GLY A 16 13.34 7.46 -3.05
CA GLY A 16 14.72 7.93 -3.03
C GLY A 16 15.15 8.69 -4.30
N GLU A 17 14.35 8.65 -5.36
CA GLU A 17 14.60 9.42 -6.58
C GLU A 17 14.41 10.93 -6.36
N SER A 18 15.09 11.75 -7.18
CA SER A 18 14.93 13.21 -7.11
C SER A 18 13.52 13.62 -7.56
N PHE A 19 12.87 14.47 -6.76
CA PHE A 19 11.62 15.13 -7.14
C PHE A 19 11.91 16.54 -7.68
N PRO A 20 11.13 17.04 -8.66
CA PRO A 20 11.23 18.44 -9.08
C PRO A 20 10.89 19.40 -7.93
N ASP A 21 11.63 20.50 -7.82
CA ASP A 21 11.34 21.59 -6.88
C ASP A 21 10.24 22.52 -7.45
N SER A 22 9.08 21.92 -7.74
CA SER A 22 7.92 22.59 -8.29
C SER A 22 6.63 21.93 -7.80
N PRO A 23 5.52 22.67 -7.61
CA PRO A 23 4.25 22.09 -7.18
C PRO A 23 3.75 21.00 -8.14
N GLY A 24 3.24 19.89 -7.60
CA GLY A 24 2.68 18.79 -8.39
C GLY A 24 2.26 17.59 -7.55
N THR A 25 1.83 16.52 -8.24
CA THR A 25 1.43 15.24 -7.64
C THR A 25 2.20 14.11 -8.32
N ARG A 26 2.59 13.08 -7.56
CA ARG A 26 3.18 11.84 -8.08
C ARG A 26 2.42 10.63 -7.57
N ILE A 27 2.17 9.68 -8.45
CA ILE A 27 1.66 8.35 -8.11
C ILE A 27 2.84 7.38 -8.29
N ILE A 28 3.10 6.55 -7.28
CA ILE A 28 4.15 5.53 -7.31
C ILE A 28 3.48 4.18 -7.10
N ASP A 29 3.38 3.41 -8.17
CA ASP A 29 2.77 2.08 -8.13
C ASP A 29 3.86 1.01 -7.98
N VAL A 30 3.69 0.13 -6.99
CA VAL A 30 4.57 -1.02 -6.77
C VAL A 30 3.77 -2.30 -6.93
N ALA A 31 4.22 -3.16 -7.84
CA ALA A 31 3.62 -4.47 -8.03
C ALA A 31 3.68 -5.28 -6.73
N PHE A 32 2.51 -5.70 -6.24
CA PHE A 32 2.36 -6.51 -5.04
C PHE A 32 1.98 -7.94 -5.43
N PRO A 33 2.86 -8.93 -5.21
CA PRO A 33 2.55 -10.31 -5.58
C PRO A 33 1.54 -10.90 -4.59
N LEU A 34 0.42 -11.39 -5.11
CA LEU A 34 -0.68 -12.03 -4.36
C LEU A 34 -0.45 -13.53 -4.10
N ASN A 35 0.77 -14.01 -4.30
CA ASN A 35 1.12 -15.42 -4.17
C ASN A 35 1.17 -15.91 -2.71
N ASP A 36 1.25 -14.98 -1.76
CA ASP A 36 1.10 -15.26 -0.33
C ASP A 36 -0.32 -14.91 0.12
N ALA A 37 -0.86 -15.65 1.10
CA ALA A 37 -2.13 -15.35 1.78
C ALA A 37 -2.05 -14.04 2.59
N PHE A 38 -1.89 -12.92 1.90
CA PHE A 38 -1.89 -11.59 2.49
C PHE A 38 -3.31 -11.19 2.84
N ASP A 39 -3.54 -10.88 4.11
CA ASP A 39 -4.80 -10.38 4.63
C ASP A 39 -4.67 -8.85 4.84
N PRO A 40 -5.21 -8.02 3.92
CA PRO A 40 -5.08 -6.59 3.99
C PRO A 40 -5.88 -5.97 5.15
N LEU A 41 -6.98 -6.59 5.59
CA LEU A 41 -7.76 -6.14 6.74
C LEU A 41 -6.97 -6.32 8.04
N LEU A 42 -6.40 -7.51 8.25
CA LEU A 42 -5.54 -7.81 9.40
C LEU A 42 -4.31 -6.90 9.40
N TRP A 43 -3.67 -6.70 8.24
CA TRP A 43 -2.54 -5.79 8.13
C TRP A 43 -2.92 -4.36 8.53
N CYS A 44 -4.05 -3.84 8.03
CA CYS A 44 -4.51 -2.50 8.34
C CYS A 44 -4.78 -2.33 9.85
N GLY A 45 -5.48 -3.30 10.47
CA GLY A 45 -5.79 -3.27 11.90
C GLY A 45 -4.58 -3.38 12.83
N GLN A 46 -3.41 -3.78 12.32
CA GLN A 46 -2.15 -3.82 13.07
C GLN A 46 -1.35 -2.50 12.97
N GLN A 47 -1.76 -1.56 12.11
CA GLN A 47 -1.06 -0.28 11.96
C GLN A 47 -1.42 0.67 13.09
N ALA A 48 -0.44 1.44 13.56
CA ALA A 48 -0.66 2.50 14.55
C ALA A 48 -1.20 3.81 13.93
N GLN A 49 -1.10 3.94 12.60
CA GLN A 49 -1.48 5.16 11.89
C GLN A 49 -2.99 5.23 11.66
N TRP A 50 -3.52 6.46 11.69
CA TRP A 50 -4.93 6.77 11.42
C TRP A 50 -5.03 7.95 10.44
N PRO A 51 -6.13 8.06 9.64
CA PRO A 51 -7.26 7.14 9.57
C PRO A 51 -6.94 5.82 8.84
N GLN A 52 -7.79 4.83 9.06
CA GLN A 52 -7.77 3.52 8.40
C GLN A 52 -9.09 3.34 7.66
N PHE A 53 -9.03 2.84 6.43
CA PHE A 53 -10.21 2.50 5.65
C PHE A 53 -10.02 1.17 4.94
N TYR A 54 -11.03 0.31 5.03
CA TYR A 54 -11.05 -0.99 4.39
C TYR A 54 -12.36 -1.14 3.63
N TRP A 55 -12.28 -1.69 2.42
CA TRP A 55 -13.43 -1.96 1.58
C TRP A 55 -13.20 -3.23 0.78
N GLN A 56 -14.27 -4.02 0.63
CA GLN A 56 -14.29 -5.20 -0.20
C GLN A 56 -15.59 -5.22 -1.00
N GLN A 57 -15.49 -5.56 -2.28
CA GLN A 57 -16.65 -5.69 -3.15
C GLN A 57 -17.49 -6.90 -2.72
N ARG A 58 -18.82 -6.81 -2.84
CA ARG A 58 -19.77 -7.87 -2.44
C ARG A 58 -19.50 -9.26 -3.04
N ASN A 59 -18.84 -9.36 -4.21
CA ASN A 59 -18.48 -10.60 -4.89
C ASN A 59 -17.12 -11.15 -4.44
N GLY A 60 -16.33 -10.37 -3.71
CA GLY A 60 -15.00 -10.74 -3.23
C GLY A 60 -13.86 -10.60 -4.25
N ASP A 61 -14.13 -10.14 -5.47
CA ASP A 61 -13.12 -10.07 -6.54
C ASP A 61 -12.21 -8.83 -6.43
N GLU A 62 -12.65 -7.82 -5.68
CA GLU A 62 -11.90 -6.58 -5.44
C GLU A 62 -11.85 -6.25 -3.95
N GLU A 63 -10.68 -5.83 -3.49
CA GLU A 63 -10.39 -5.53 -2.09
C GLU A 63 -9.38 -4.38 -2.00
N LEU A 64 -9.53 -3.54 -0.98
CA LEU A 64 -8.68 -2.37 -0.77
C LEU A 64 -8.55 -2.06 0.72
N ALA A 65 -7.31 -1.80 1.14
CA ALA A 65 -6.98 -1.22 2.44
C ALA A 65 -6.15 0.05 2.24
N THR A 66 -6.54 1.15 2.89
CA THR A 66 -5.81 2.42 2.86
C THR A 66 -5.51 2.91 4.26
N LEU A 67 -4.40 3.63 4.37
CA LEU A 67 -3.84 4.12 5.62
C LEU A 67 -3.31 5.54 5.43
N GLY A 68 -3.63 6.43 6.37
CA GLY A 68 -3.17 7.81 6.34
C GLY A 68 -4.15 8.79 5.69
N ARG A 69 -3.71 10.04 5.49
CA ARG A 69 -4.50 11.17 5.01
C ARG A 69 -3.83 11.85 3.84
#